data_AF-A0A8C4QE95-F1
#
_entry.id   AF-A0A8C4QE95-F1
#
_cell.length_a   1.000
_cell.length_b   1.000
_cell.length_c   1.000
_cell.angle_alpha   90.00
_cell.angle_beta   90.00
_cell.angle_gamma   90.00
#
_symmetry.space_group_name_H-M   'P 1'
#
loop_
_entity.id
_entity.type
_entity.pdbx_description
1 polymer ?
#
loop_
_entity_poly.entity_id
_entity_poly.type
_entity_poly.pdbx_seq_one_letter_code
_entity_poly.pdbx_strand_id
1 'polypeptide(L)'
;MAENDLSWDEEALAAGGERSEVLEEPASDDPMERVLLEPYNYLLQLPGKQIRSKLAEAFNYWLKIPDEKFQVIIEVIEMLHNASLLIDDIEDSSRLRRGHPVAHSIYGVPSVINSANYVYFLGLRKVLTLEHPQAVPIFCQQLLELHRGQGMDIFWRDSFQCPSEADYLVMVRLYKLPVTQVIHEGTLSAVHYFT
;
A
#
# COMPACT_ATOMS: atom_id res chain seq x y z
N MET A 1 -34.38 -18.67 -33.37
CA MET A 1 -32.97 -19.02 -33.14
C MET A 1 -32.16 -17.97 -33.86
N ALA A 2 -31.54 -17.06 -33.11
CA ALA A 2 -30.60 -16.07 -33.63
C ALA A 2 -29.33 -16.23 -32.81
N GLU A 3 -28.29 -16.72 -33.45
CA GLU A 3 -26.92 -16.79 -32.93
C GLU A 3 -26.37 -15.37 -32.88
N ASN A 4 -25.83 -14.97 -31.73
CA ASN A 4 -25.12 -13.70 -31.59
C ASN A 4 -23.63 -13.99 -31.72
N ASP A 5 -23.10 -13.59 -32.87
CA ASP A 5 -21.71 -13.67 -33.29
C ASP A 5 -20.90 -12.63 -32.49
N LEU A 6 -20.13 -13.08 -31.50
CA LEU A 6 -19.16 -12.27 -30.77
C LEU A 6 -17.76 -12.69 -31.23
N SER A 7 -17.41 -12.34 -32.48
CA SER A 7 -16.03 -12.37 -32.92
C SER A 7 -15.30 -11.18 -32.30
N TRP A 8 -14.43 -11.46 -31.35
CA TRP A 8 -13.46 -10.47 -30.88
C TRP A 8 -12.42 -10.32 -32.00
N ASP A 9 -12.26 -9.10 -32.53
CA ASP A 9 -11.29 -8.80 -33.60
C ASP A 9 -9.86 -9.08 -33.10
N GLU A 10 -9.33 -10.25 -33.45
CA GLU A 10 -7.95 -10.70 -33.13
C GLU A 10 -6.88 -9.78 -33.76
N GLU A 11 -7.24 -8.89 -34.70
CA GLU A 11 -6.34 -7.90 -35.31
C GLU A 11 -5.95 -6.74 -34.38
N ALA A 12 -6.72 -6.46 -33.33
CA ALA A 12 -6.37 -5.39 -32.38
C ALA A 12 -5.17 -5.74 -31.48
N LEU A 13 -4.82 -7.03 -31.36
CA LEU A 13 -3.73 -7.51 -30.50
C LEU A 13 -2.36 -7.51 -31.21
N ALA A 14 -2.30 -7.31 -32.53
CA ALA A 14 -1.07 -7.41 -33.31
C ALA A 14 -0.35 -6.05 -33.57
N ALA A 15 -0.96 -4.93 -33.18
CA ALA A 15 -0.45 -3.58 -33.49
C ALA A 15 0.31 -2.88 -32.34
N GLY A 16 0.71 -3.59 -31.29
CA GLY A 16 1.36 -3.04 -30.09
C GLY A 16 2.87 -2.80 -30.25
N GLY A 17 3.29 -2.10 -31.31
CA GLY A 17 4.66 -1.59 -31.46
C GLY A 17 4.77 -0.15 -30.96
N GLU A 18 5.60 0.06 -29.91
CA GLU A 18 6.16 1.34 -29.46
C GLU A 18 5.21 2.54 -29.28
N ARG A 19 4.52 2.57 -28.14
CA ARG A 19 4.35 3.80 -27.37
C ARG A 19 4.55 3.51 -25.88
N SER A 20 5.75 3.80 -25.39
CA SER A 20 5.94 4.14 -23.98
C SER A 20 5.26 5.49 -23.74
N GLU A 21 3.93 5.53 -23.75
CA GLU A 21 3.18 6.62 -23.12
C GLU A 21 3.47 6.48 -21.63
N VAL A 22 4.52 7.19 -21.18
CA VAL A 22 4.70 7.50 -19.76
C VAL A 22 3.37 8.11 -19.33
N LEU A 23 2.63 7.40 -18.47
CA LEU A 23 1.36 7.88 -17.93
C LEU A 23 1.61 9.29 -17.37
N GLU A 24 1.17 10.33 -18.10
CA GLU A 24 1.33 11.70 -17.66
C GLU A 24 0.72 11.83 -16.26
N GLU A 25 1.47 12.41 -15.33
CA GLU A 25 0.95 12.64 -13.99
C GLU A 25 -0.29 13.54 -14.09
N PRO A 26 -1.44 13.14 -13.52
CA PRO A 26 -2.57 14.05 -13.42
C PRO A 26 -2.08 15.31 -12.71
N ALA A 27 -2.42 16.48 -13.25
CA ALA A 27 -2.02 17.75 -12.67
C ALA A 27 -2.37 17.77 -11.17
N SER A 28 -1.47 18.27 -10.33
CA SER A 28 -1.67 18.35 -8.87
C SER A 28 -2.96 19.08 -8.41
N ASP A 29 -3.65 19.74 -9.33
CA ASP A 29 -4.89 20.50 -9.13
C ASP A 29 -6.11 19.88 -9.86
N ASP A 30 -6.02 18.63 -10.34
CA ASP A 30 -7.16 17.94 -10.97
C ASP A 30 -8.32 17.81 -9.95
N PRO A 31 -9.49 18.43 -10.23
CA PRO A 31 -10.66 18.30 -9.36
C PRO A 31 -11.08 16.85 -9.14
N MET A 32 -10.89 15.96 -10.11
CA MET A 32 -11.24 14.55 -9.98
C MET A 32 -10.32 13.84 -9.00
N GLU A 33 -9.01 14.09 -9.10
CA GLU A 33 -8.01 13.54 -8.18
C GLU A 33 -8.29 13.93 -6.72
N ARG A 34 -8.71 15.19 -6.50
CA ARG A 34 -9.10 15.67 -5.17
C ARG A 34 -10.27 14.92 -4.57
N VAL A 35 -11.29 14.61 -5.39
CA VAL A 35 -12.47 13.85 -4.95
C VAL A 35 -12.06 12.43 -4.56
N LEU A 36 -11.21 11.78 -5.35
CA LEU A 36 -10.74 10.42 -5.07
C LEU A 36 -9.88 10.34 -3.81
N LEU A 37 -9.07 11.37 -3.53
CA LEU A 37 -8.16 11.41 -2.38
C LEU A 37 -8.78 12.03 -1.12
N GLU A 38 -10.01 12.54 -1.14
CA GLU A 38 -10.61 13.21 0.00
C GLU A 38 -10.63 12.35 1.28
N PRO A 39 -11.04 11.07 1.25
CA PRO A 39 -11.01 10.22 2.44
C PRO A 39 -9.59 9.99 3.00
N TYR A 40 -8.61 9.87 2.11
CA TYR A 40 -7.20 9.73 2.48
C TYR A 40 -6.67 11.02 3.11
N ASN A 41 -6.95 12.17 2.50
CA ASN A 41 -6.55 13.48 3.00
C ASN A 41 -7.19 13.80 4.35
N TYR A 42 -8.44 13.39 4.59
CA TYR A 42 -9.07 13.46 5.89
C TYR A 42 -8.27 12.72 6.97
N LEU A 43 -7.85 11.48 6.68
CA LEU A 43 -7.04 10.70 7.62
C LEU A 43 -5.69 11.36 7.92
N LEU A 44 -5.04 11.98 6.92
CA LEU A 44 -3.77 12.67 7.09
C LEU A 44 -3.86 13.89 8.02
N GLN A 45 -5.02 14.54 8.12
CA GLN A 45 -5.24 15.66 9.04
C GLN A 45 -5.27 15.21 10.51
N LEU A 46 -5.50 13.91 10.77
CA LEU A 46 -5.55 13.39 12.13
C LEU A 46 -4.14 13.20 12.69
N PRO A 47 -3.82 13.70 13.90
CA PRO A 47 -2.46 13.67 14.44
C PRO A 47 -1.95 12.23 14.68
N GLY A 48 -0.90 11.83 13.96
CA GLY A 48 -0.24 10.53 14.09
C GLY A 48 1.06 10.59 14.88
N LYS A 49 1.53 9.43 15.36
CA LYS A 49 2.80 9.33 16.11
C LYS A 49 4.05 9.27 15.21
N GLN A 50 3.88 9.11 13.89
CA GLN A 50 4.95 9.01 12.87
C GLN A 50 6.10 8.06 13.27
N ILE A 51 5.77 6.92 13.91
CA ILE A 51 6.77 5.98 14.42
C ILE A 51 7.58 5.37 13.27
N ARG A 52 6.93 5.09 12.13
CA ARG A 52 7.57 4.46 10.96
C ARG A 52 8.64 5.35 10.34
N SER A 53 8.35 6.63 10.16
CA SER A 53 9.28 7.60 9.57
C SER A 53 10.50 7.79 10.47
N LYS A 54 10.29 7.96 11.78
CA LYS A 54 11.38 8.01 12.77
C LYS A 54 12.23 6.74 12.81
N LEU A 55 11.60 5.57 12.66
CA LEU A 55 12.32 4.30 12.63
C LEU A 55 13.16 4.19 11.36
N ALA A 56 12.60 4.54 10.20
CA ALA A 56 13.33 4.56 8.94
C ALA A 56 14.50 5.56 8.96
N GLU A 57 14.34 6.74 9.56
CA GLU A 57 15.43 7.70 9.80
C GLU A 57 16.52 7.09 10.68
N ALA A 58 16.15 6.42 11.77
CA ALA A 58 17.11 5.75 12.66
C ALA A 58 17.89 4.66 11.92
N PHE A 59 17.26 3.90 11.03
CA PHE A 59 17.95 2.92 10.20
C PHE A 59 18.82 3.55 9.12
N ASN A 60 18.44 4.72 8.61
CA ASN A 60 19.23 5.42 7.61
C ASN A 60 20.60 5.87 8.14
N TYR A 61 20.76 5.97 9.46
CA TYR A 61 22.08 6.15 10.11
C TYR A 61 23.09 5.08 9.66
N TRP A 62 22.67 3.82 9.51
CA TRP A 62 23.52 2.73 9.05
C TRP A 62 23.46 2.52 7.54
N LEU A 63 22.27 2.62 6.94
CA LEU A 63 22.06 2.32 5.52
C LEU A 63 22.62 3.38 4.58
N LYS A 64 22.71 4.65 5.03
CA LYS A 64 23.24 5.79 4.26
C LYS A 64 22.63 5.91 2.87
N ILE A 65 21.31 5.76 2.78
CA ILE A 65 20.55 5.89 1.55
C ILE A 65 20.59 7.37 1.11
N PRO A 66 20.81 7.67 -0.18
CA PRO A 66 20.72 9.04 -0.69
C PRO A 66 19.36 9.67 -0.39
N ASP A 67 19.36 10.94 0.03
CA ASP A 67 18.17 11.65 0.51
C ASP A 67 16.98 11.59 -0.46
N GLU A 68 17.23 11.72 -1.77
CA GLU A 68 16.20 11.62 -2.80
C GLU A 68 15.46 10.28 -2.78
N LYS A 69 16.21 9.17 -2.74
CA LYS A 69 15.64 7.82 -2.68
C LYS A 69 15.00 7.54 -1.32
N PHE A 70 15.62 8.04 -0.26
CA PHE A 70 15.11 7.90 1.09
C PHE A 70 13.74 8.58 1.25
N GLN A 71 13.58 9.80 0.72
CA GLN A 71 12.32 10.53 0.74
C GLN A 71 11.21 9.77 0.01
N VAL A 72 11.51 9.21 -1.17
CA VAL A 72 10.57 8.35 -1.91
C VAL A 72 10.16 7.13 -1.08
N ILE A 73 11.10 6.47 -0.40
CA ILE A 73 10.81 5.31 0.47
C ILE A 73 9.88 5.70 1.62
N ILE A 74 10.15 6.82 2.30
CA ILE A 74 9.31 7.30 3.42
C ILE A 74 7.88 7.57 2.95
N GLU A 75 7.73 8.28 1.82
CA GLU A 75 6.41 8.61 1.28
C GLU A 75 5.62 7.36 0.92
N VAL A 76 6.24 6.36 0.28
CA VAL A 76 5.59 5.08 -0.01
C VAL A 76 5.15 4.39 1.28
N ILE A 77 6.01 4.33 2.30
CA ILE A 77 5.69 3.72 3.59
C ILE A 77 4.49 4.40 4.24
N GLU A 78 4.43 5.73 4.23
CA GLU A 78 3.34 6.51 4.80
C GLU A 78 2.04 6.34 4.01
N MET A 79 2.12 6.34 2.68
CA MET A 79 0.97 6.10 1.79
C MET A 79 0.33 4.74 2.08
N LEU A 80 1.14 3.67 2.06
CA LEU A 80 0.65 2.32 2.33
C LEU A 80 0.10 2.20 3.75
N HIS A 81 0.77 2.80 4.74
CA HIS A 81 0.29 2.74 6.11
C HIS A 81 -1.07 3.42 6.28
N ASN A 82 -1.24 4.64 5.76
CA ASN A 82 -2.49 5.37 5.92
C ASN A 82 -3.61 4.73 5.08
N ALA A 83 -3.32 4.24 3.88
CA ALA A 83 -4.28 3.48 3.08
C ALA A 83 -4.75 2.21 3.80
N SER A 84 -3.83 1.46 4.43
CA SER A 84 -4.20 0.27 5.19
C SER A 84 -5.06 0.59 6.41
N LEU A 85 -4.86 1.74 7.06
CA LEU A 85 -5.72 2.16 8.18
C LEU A 85 -7.16 2.44 7.76
N LEU A 86 -7.36 2.97 6.55
CA LEU A 86 -8.71 3.20 6.01
C LEU A 86 -9.47 1.88 5.81
N ILE A 87 -8.78 0.88 5.27
CA ILE A 87 -9.34 -0.46 5.05
C ILE A 87 -9.56 -1.18 6.39
N ASP A 88 -8.57 -1.16 7.28
CA ASP A 88 -8.62 -1.73 8.64
C ASP A 88 -9.82 -1.20 9.44
N ASP A 89 -10.06 0.12 9.42
CA ASP A 89 -11.22 0.71 10.10
C ASP A 89 -12.56 0.15 9.59
N ILE A 90 -12.66 -0.16 8.28
CA ILE A 90 -13.86 -0.75 7.67
C ILE A 90 -13.97 -2.22 8.05
N GLU A 91 -12.89 -2.98 7.88
CA GLU A 91 -12.84 -4.42 8.15
C GLU A 91 -13.16 -4.75 9.61
N ASP A 92 -12.76 -3.88 10.55
CA ASP A 92 -13.03 -4.00 11.98
C ASP A 92 -14.32 -3.32 12.44
N SER A 93 -15.07 -2.69 11.53
CA SER A 93 -16.26 -1.89 11.88
C SER A 93 -15.97 -0.85 12.98
N SER A 94 -14.78 -0.24 12.91
CA SER A 94 -14.31 0.75 13.87
C SER A 94 -15.21 1.99 13.87
N ARG A 95 -15.37 2.64 15.02
CA ARG A 95 -16.14 3.89 15.14
C ARG A 95 -15.28 5.13 15.16
N LEU A 96 -14.09 5.04 15.74
CA LEU A 96 -13.19 6.16 15.95
C LEU A 96 -11.75 5.78 15.59
N ARG A 97 -11.02 6.74 15.02
CA ARG A 97 -9.58 6.69 14.84
C ARG A 97 -8.96 7.96 15.41
N ARG A 98 -7.98 7.79 16.31
CA ARG A 98 -7.27 8.91 16.98
C ARG A 98 -8.22 9.90 17.69
N GLY A 99 -9.37 9.42 18.16
CA GLY A 99 -10.40 10.25 18.81
C GLY A 99 -11.38 10.94 17.86
N HIS A 100 -11.24 10.75 16.54
CA HIS A 100 -12.10 11.33 15.51
C HIS A 100 -12.93 10.24 14.80
N PRO A 101 -14.06 10.57 14.17
CA PRO A 101 -14.82 9.61 13.36
C PRO A 101 -13.95 8.97 12.28
N VAL A 102 -14.14 7.68 12.04
CA VAL A 102 -13.49 6.96 10.93
C VAL A 102 -13.95 7.50 9.58
N ALA A 103 -13.08 7.49 8.57
CA ALA A 103 -13.38 8.07 7.25
C ALA A 103 -14.66 7.49 6.62
N HIS A 104 -14.89 6.17 6.77
CA HIS A 104 -16.05 5.52 6.16
C HIS A 104 -17.39 5.92 6.80
N SER A 105 -17.36 6.52 8.00
CA SER A 105 -18.56 7.10 8.63
C SER A 105 -18.94 8.48 8.06
N ILE A 106 -17.99 9.16 7.40
CA ILE A 106 -18.16 10.48 6.79
C ILE A 106 -18.44 10.34 5.29
N TYR A 107 -17.61 9.55 4.60
CA TYR A 107 -17.58 9.45 3.14
C TYR A 107 -18.29 8.19 2.59
N GLY A 108 -18.68 7.28 3.47
CA GLY A 108 -19.28 5.99 3.12
C GLY A 108 -18.24 4.93 2.74
N VAL A 109 -18.55 3.67 3.05
CA VAL A 109 -17.67 2.51 2.79
C VAL A 109 -17.18 2.43 1.35
N PRO A 110 -18.02 2.55 0.29
CA PRO A 110 -17.55 2.39 -1.09
C PRO A 110 -16.47 3.40 -1.49
N SER A 111 -16.65 4.66 -1.12
CA SER A 111 -15.71 5.75 -1.44
C SER A 111 -14.37 5.54 -0.75
N VAL A 112 -14.38 5.09 0.52
CA VAL A 112 -13.16 4.88 1.28
C VAL A 112 -12.38 3.66 0.80
N ILE A 113 -13.05 2.56 0.45
CA ILE A 113 -12.40 1.40 -0.17
C ILE A 113 -11.71 1.81 -1.48
N ASN A 114 -12.43 2.54 -2.34
CA ASN A 114 -11.87 2.99 -3.61
C ASN A 114 -10.66 3.92 -3.40
N SER A 115 -10.78 4.90 -2.50
CA SER A 115 -9.69 5.84 -2.16
C SER A 115 -8.45 5.12 -1.65
N ALA A 116 -8.61 4.20 -0.70
CA ALA A 116 -7.49 3.45 -0.13
C ALA A 116 -6.79 2.56 -1.17
N ASN A 117 -7.55 1.83 -1.99
CA ASN A 117 -7.01 1.00 -3.07
C ASN A 117 -6.30 1.85 -4.12
N TYR A 118 -6.85 3.01 -4.46
CA TYR A 118 -6.20 3.95 -5.36
C TYR A 118 -4.83 4.39 -4.82
N VAL A 119 -4.74 4.72 -3.53
CA VAL A 119 -3.48 5.08 -2.87
C VAL A 119 -2.46 3.94 -2.86
N TYR A 120 -2.88 2.67 -2.76
CA TYR A 120 -1.95 1.54 -2.91
C TYR A 120 -1.26 1.56 -4.28
N PHE A 121 -2.00 1.83 -5.36
CA PHE A 121 -1.43 1.90 -6.70
C PHE A 121 -0.63 3.19 -6.95
N LEU A 122 -1.01 4.32 -6.33
CA LEU A 122 -0.16 5.51 -6.31
C LEU A 122 1.18 5.23 -5.61
N GLY A 123 1.15 4.44 -4.53
CA GLY A 123 2.34 3.94 -3.86
C GLY A 123 3.22 3.11 -4.79
N LEU A 124 2.64 2.16 -5.52
CA LEU A 124 3.36 1.39 -6.54
C LEU A 124 3.97 2.29 -7.62
N ARG A 125 3.22 3.28 -8.12
CA ARG A 125 3.71 4.25 -9.09
C ARG A 125 4.94 4.99 -8.57
N LYS A 126 4.92 5.41 -7.30
CA LYS A 126 6.05 6.08 -6.65
C LYS A 126 7.23 5.14 -6.40
N VAL A 127 6.99 3.84 -6.14
CA VAL A 127 8.07 2.84 -6.06
C VAL A 127 8.82 2.68 -7.39
N LEU A 128 8.14 2.79 -8.53
CA LEU A 128 8.76 2.70 -9.85
C LEU A 128 9.82 3.80 -10.07
N THR A 129 9.67 4.97 -9.46
CA THR A 129 10.64 6.09 -9.59
C THR A 129 11.96 5.83 -8.86
N LEU A 130 12.06 4.77 -8.05
CA LEU A 130 13.34 4.37 -7.44
C LEU A 130 14.31 3.75 -8.46
N GLU A 131 13.80 3.34 -9.63
CA GLU A 131 14.55 2.72 -10.73
C GLU A 131 15.45 1.56 -10.27
N HIS A 132 14.98 0.80 -9.28
CA HIS A 132 15.71 -0.33 -8.71
C HIS A 132 14.99 -1.65 -9.01
N PRO A 133 15.69 -2.67 -9.56
CA PRO A 133 15.05 -3.89 -10.04
C PRO A 133 14.35 -4.69 -8.95
N GLN A 134 14.78 -4.56 -7.69
CA GLN A 134 14.14 -5.22 -6.55
C GLN A 134 13.01 -4.41 -5.90
N ALA A 135 12.79 -3.15 -6.28
CA ALA A 135 11.82 -2.30 -5.60
C ALA A 135 10.38 -2.83 -5.75
N VAL A 136 9.98 -3.18 -6.97
CA VAL A 136 8.64 -3.74 -7.25
C VAL A 136 8.47 -5.15 -6.66
N PRO A 137 9.42 -6.11 -6.82
CA PRO A 137 9.33 -7.41 -6.17
C PRO A 137 9.17 -7.31 -4.65
N ILE A 138 9.95 -6.46 -3.98
CA ILE A 138 9.85 -6.22 -2.53
C ILE A 138 8.47 -5.65 -2.21
N PHE A 139 8.04 -4.59 -2.90
CA PHE A 139 6.72 -3.98 -2.68
C PHE A 139 5.57 -5.01 -2.77
N CYS A 140 5.56 -5.82 -3.83
CA CYS A 140 4.55 -6.86 -4.04
C CYS A 140 4.59 -7.92 -2.94
N GLN A 141 5.78 -8.41 -2.60
CA GLN A 141 5.94 -9.40 -1.52
C GLN A 141 5.42 -8.87 -0.19
N GLN A 142 5.79 -7.63 0.16
CA GLN A 142 5.37 -7.00 1.41
C GLN A 142 3.85 -6.77 1.48
N LEU A 143 3.21 -6.37 0.38
CA LEU A 143 1.75 -6.27 0.33
C LEU A 143 1.06 -7.64 0.42
N LEU A 144 1.61 -8.69 -0.20
CA LEU A 144 1.08 -10.05 -0.07
C LEU A 144 1.19 -10.57 1.37
N GLU A 145 2.30 -10.31 2.05
CA GLU A 145 2.48 -10.66 3.45
C GLU A 145 1.50 -9.91 4.35
N LEU A 146 1.32 -8.61 4.13
CA LEU A 146 0.32 -7.80 4.85
C LEU A 146 -1.09 -8.40 4.72
N HIS A 147 -1.52 -8.72 3.50
CA HIS A 147 -2.85 -9.28 3.26
C HIS A 147 -3.00 -10.72 3.79
N ARG A 148 -1.93 -11.53 3.78
CA ARG A 148 -1.95 -12.85 4.44
C ARG A 148 -2.16 -12.72 5.94
N GLY A 149 -1.44 -11.80 6.58
CA GLY A 149 -1.61 -11.53 8.02
C GLY A 149 -3.03 -11.05 8.34
N GLN A 150 -3.51 -10.03 7.63
CA GLN A 150 -4.85 -9.47 7.82
C GLN A 150 -5.96 -10.51 7.55
N GLY A 151 -5.82 -11.27 6.47
CA GLY A 151 -6.78 -12.32 6.12
C GLY A 151 -6.90 -13.41 7.19
N MET A 152 -5.79 -13.78 7.84
CA MET A 152 -5.83 -14.73 8.96
C MET A 152 -6.49 -14.14 10.20
N ASP A 153 -6.23 -12.86 10.52
CA ASP A 153 -6.87 -12.17 11.64
C ASP A 153 -8.39 -12.10 11.47
N ILE A 154 -8.84 -11.69 10.28
CA ILE A 154 -10.27 -11.67 9.90
C ILE A 154 -10.85 -13.08 9.96
N PHE A 155 -10.16 -14.09 9.41
CA PHE A 155 -10.65 -15.47 9.42
C PHE A 155 -10.87 -15.98 10.84
N TRP A 156 -9.91 -15.79 11.75
CA TRP A 156 -10.04 -16.23 13.14
C TRP A 156 -11.18 -15.51 13.86
N ARG A 157 -11.31 -14.20 13.66
CA ARG A 157 -12.39 -13.37 14.20
C ARG A 157 -13.76 -13.86 13.73
N ASP A 158 -13.94 -14.03 12.43
CA ASP A 158 -15.26 -14.31 11.82
C ASP A 158 -15.65 -15.80 11.92
N SER A 159 -14.68 -16.70 12.05
CA SER A 159 -14.90 -18.13 12.30
C SER A 159 -14.97 -18.50 13.79
N PHE A 160 -14.80 -17.53 14.69
CA PHE A 160 -14.75 -17.72 16.16
C PHE A 160 -13.68 -18.73 16.60
N GLN A 161 -12.54 -18.77 15.91
CA GLN A 161 -11.42 -19.65 16.20
C GLN A 161 -10.32 -18.88 16.92
N CYS A 162 -9.98 -19.31 18.14
CA CYS A 162 -8.85 -18.74 18.87
C CYS A 162 -7.54 -19.37 18.36
N PRO A 163 -6.58 -18.58 17.83
CA PRO A 163 -5.29 -19.10 17.40
C PRO A 163 -4.43 -19.53 18.59
N SER A 164 -3.44 -20.38 18.32
CA SER A 164 -2.36 -20.58 19.28
C SER A 164 -1.49 -19.31 19.37
N GLU A 165 -0.75 -19.14 20.47
CA GLU A 165 0.20 -18.04 20.60
C GLU A 165 1.23 -18.02 19.45
N ALA A 166 1.71 -19.20 19.04
CA ALA A 166 2.65 -19.33 17.93
C ALA A 166 2.05 -18.85 16.60
N ASP A 167 0.81 -19.23 16.30
CA ASP A 167 0.11 -18.79 15.07
C ASP A 167 -0.15 -17.28 15.10
N TYR A 168 -0.56 -16.76 16.26
CA TYR A 168 -0.77 -15.32 16.44
C TYR A 168 0.51 -14.52 16.21
N LEU A 169 1.65 -15.00 16.72
CA LEU A 169 2.95 -14.35 16.49
C LEU A 169 3.36 -14.37 15.01
N VAL A 170 3.09 -15.45 14.28
CA VAL A 170 3.32 -15.52 12.83
C VAL A 170 2.43 -14.51 12.10
N MET A 171 1.15 -14.43 12.45
CA MET A 171 0.22 -13.46 11.87
C MET A 171 0.69 -12.02 12.11
N VAL A 172 1.04 -11.67 13.36
CA VAL A 172 1.52 -10.32 13.72
C VAL A 172 2.80 -9.97 12.96
N ARG A 173 3.69 -10.94 12.72
CA ARG A 173 4.89 -10.72 11.91
C ARG A 173 4.54 -10.33 10.47
N LEU A 174 3.62 -11.06 9.85
CA LEU A 174 3.17 -10.78 8.48
C LEU A 174 2.40 -9.46 8.38
N TYR A 175 1.55 -9.15 9.36
CA TYR A 175 0.66 -8.00 9.34
C TYR A 175 1.34 -6.69 9.77
N LYS A 176 2.17 -6.70 10.83
CA LYS A 176 2.68 -5.47 11.47
C LYS A 176 4.14 -5.14 11.19
N LEU A 177 4.93 -6.09 10.68
CA LEU A 177 6.36 -5.89 10.39
C LEU A 177 6.78 -5.73 8.91
N PRO A 178 5.92 -5.69 7.87
CA PRO A 178 6.43 -5.61 6.50
C PRO A 178 7.19 -4.30 6.20
N VAL A 179 6.81 -3.19 6.84
CA VAL A 179 7.56 -1.91 6.76
C VAL A 179 8.97 -2.02 7.38
N THR A 180 9.17 -2.90 8.36
CA THR A 180 10.50 -3.17 8.96
C THR A 180 11.27 -4.27 8.25
N GLN A 181 10.60 -5.12 7.47
CA GLN A 181 11.25 -6.23 6.76
C GLN A 181 11.93 -5.75 5.47
N VAL A 182 11.46 -4.65 4.86
CA VAL A 182 12.25 -3.87 3.88
C VAL A 182 13.62 -3.47 4.44
N ILE A 183 13.71 -3.26 5.76
CA ILE A 183 14.96 -2.88 6.43
C ILE A 183 15.79 -4.12 6.80
N HIS A 184 15.17 -5.23 7.23
CA HIS A 184 15.89 -6.47 7.58
C HIS A 184 16.38 -7.26 6.34
N GLU A 185 15.59 -7.34 5.28
CA GLU A 185 15.99 -7.97 4.01
C GLU A 185 16.78 -6.99 3.13
N GLY A 186 16.48 -5.68 3.22
CA GLY A 186 17.31 -4.63 2.64
C GLY A 186 18.69 -4.52 3.28
N THR A 187 18.89 -4.85 4.55
CA THR A 187 20.23 -4.95 5.17
C THR A 187 20.99 -6.20 4.71
N LEU A 188 20.31 -7.35 4.56
CA LEU A 188 20.96 -8.56 4.02
C LEU A 188 21.30 -8.44 2.53
N SER A 189 20.53 -7.67 1.76
CA SER A 189 20.86 -7.37 0.36
C SER A 189 21.85 -6.20 0.22
N ALA A 190 21.71 -5.11 0.96
CA ALA A 190 22.61 -3.95 0.83
C ALA A 190 24.05 -4.25 1.30
N VAL A 191 24.25 -5.13 2.28
CA VAL A 191 25.59 -5.57 2.70
C VAL A 191 26.25 -6.50 1.66
N HIS A 192 25.49 -7.05 0.72
CA HIS A 192 26.01 -7.93 -0.33
C HIS A 192 26.07 -7.29 -1.73
N TYR A 193 25.46 -6.11 -1.92
CA TYR A 193 25.33 -5.46 -3.23
C TYR A 193 25.88 -4.02 -3.30
N PHE A 194 26.32 -3.42 -2.19
CA PHE A 194 27.00 -2.11 -2.16
C PHE A 194 28.41 -2.15 -1.53
N THR A 195 29.05 -3.32 -1.53
CA THR A 195 30.51 -3.48 -1.45
C THR A 195 31.01 -4.28 -2.64
#